data_AF-A0A314UFF6-F1
#
_entry.id   AF-A0A314UFF6-F1
#
_cell.length_a   1.000
_cell.length_b   1.000
_cell.length_c   1.000
_cell.angle_alpha   90.00
_cell.angle_beta   90.00
_cell.angle_gamma   90.00
#
_symmetry.space_group_name_H-M   'P 1'
#
loop_
_entity.id
_entity.type
_entity.pdbx_description
1 polymer ?
#
loop_
_entity_poly.entity_id
_entity_poly.type
_entity_poly.pdbx_seq_one_letter_code
_entity_poly.pdbx_strand_id
1 'polypeptide(L)' 'MDEQKESEAVEELTRAIAFKPDLQILHLRAAFHESIGDVSSALQDCQAALCMDPNHTDTLDLYNRARD' A
#
# COMPACT_ATOMS: atom_id res chain seq x y z
N MET A 1 -3.17 15.24 14.08
CA MET A 1 -4.61 14.92 14.01
C MET A 1 -4.88 14.24 12.67
N ASP A 2 -3.96 13.36 12.26
CA ASP A 2 -3.78 12.95 10.87
C ASP A 2 -3.93 11.44 10.69
N GLU A 3 -3.66 10.66 11.75
CA GLU A 3 -3.87 9.20 11.80
C GLU A 3 -5.32 8.79 11.46
N GLN A 4 -6.31 9.61 11.85
CA GLN A 4 -7.71 9.36 11.52
C GLN A 4 -7.97 9.48 10.01
N LYS A 5 -7.35 10.45 9.35
CA LYS A 5 -7.50 10.63 7.90
C LYS A 5 -6.79 9.54 7.11
N GLU A 6 -5.64 9.08 7.59
CA GLU A 6 -4.92 7.96 6.98
C GLU A 6 -5.71 6.66 7.11
N SER A 7 -6.35 6.43 8.26
CA SER A 7 -7.25 5.28 8.45
C SER A 7 -8.45 5.32 7.50
N GLU A 8 -9.12 6.48 7.37
CA GLU A 8 -10.21 6.67 6.41
C GLU A 8 -9.75 6.45 4.96
N ALA A 9 -8.55 6.93 4.60
CA ALA A 9 -7.98 6.71 3.28
C ALA A 9 -7.74 5.23 2.99
N VAL A 10 -7.20 4.48 3.95
CA VAL A 10 -7.02 3.02 3.83
C VAL A 10 -8.36 2.30 3.61
N GLU A 11 -9.43 2.71 4.30
CA GLU A 11 -10.76 2.13 4.10
C GLU A 11 -11.35 2.40 2.71
N GLU A 12 -11.20 3.64 2.20
CA GLU A 12 -11.63 4.00 0.84
C GLU A 12 -10.83 3.21 -0.22
N LEU A 13 -9.51 3.11 -0.04
CA LEU A 13 -8.65 2.32 -0.94
C LEU A 13 -8.99 0.83 -0.88
N THR A 14 -9.34 0.30 0.28
CA THR A 14 -9.78 -1.09 0.45
C THR A 14 -11.06 -1.38 -0.33
N ARG A 15 -12.03 -0.46 -0.29
CA ARG A 15 -13.24 -0.57 -1.11
C ARG A 15 -12.93 -0.48 -2.61
N ALA A 16 -12.01 0.40 -3.00
CA ALA A 16 -11.60 0.54 -4.40
C ALA A 16 -10.94 -0.74 -4.93
N ILE A 17 -10.02 -1.35 -4.16
CA ILE A 17 -9.36 -2.61 -4.51
C ILE A 17 -10.37 -3.77 -4.61
N ALA A 18 -11.36 -3.81 -3.72
CA ALA A 18 -12.42 -4.82 -3.77
C ALA A 18 -13.27 -4.72 -5.04
N PHE A 19 -13.43 -3.52 -5.61
CA PHE A 19 -14.11 -3.33 -6.88
C PHE A 19 -13.20 -3.68 -8.07
N LYS A 20 -11.99 -3.13 -8.09
CA LYS A 20 -10.97 -3.44 -9.09
C LYS A 20 -9.58 -3.27 -8.49
N PRO A 21 -8.79 -4.34 -8.35
CA PRO A 21 -7.39 -4.20 -7.96
C PRO A 21 -6.62 -3.48 -9.07
N ASP A 22 -5.80 -2.51 -8.66
CA ASP A 22 -4.95 -1.72 -9.54
C ASP A 22 -3.60 -1.48 -8.86
N LEU A 23 -2.54 -1.48 -9.66
CA LEU A 23 -1.16 -1.30 -9.20
C LEU A 23 -1.00 -0.01 -8.39
N GLN A 24 -1.57 1.11 -8.87
CA GLN A 24 -1.43 2.40 -8.21
C GLN A 24 -2.20 2.44 -6.89
N ILE A 25 -3.37 1.80 -6.83
CA ILE A 25 -4.18 1.78 -5.61
C ILE A 25 -3.51 0.91 -4.53
N LEU A 26 -2.96 -0.25 -4.92
CA LEU A 26 -2.18 -1.11 -4.02
C LEU A 26 -0.93 -0.38 -3.50
N HIS A 27 -0.15 0.24 -4.39
CA HIS A 27 1.01 1.02 -3.99
C HIS A 27 0.64 2.17 -3.04
N LEU A 28 -0.43 2.92 -3.34
CA LEU A 28 -0.88 4.03 -2.51
C LEU A 28 -1.34 3.56 -1.13
N ARG A 29 -2.08 2.44 -1.05
CA ARG A 29 -2.51 1.87 0.23
C ARG A 29 -1.31 1.38 1.04
N ALA A 30 -0.31 0.78 0.40
CA ALA A 30 0.94 0.40 1.06
C ALA A 30 1.65 1.61 1.71
N ALA A 31 1.69 2.76 1.03
CA ALA A 31 2.28 3.99 1.57
C ALA A 31 1.52 4.53 2.79
N PHE A 32 0.19 4.45 2.80
CA PHE A 32 -0.57 4.81 3.99
C PHE A 32 -0.33 3.85 5.15
N HIS A 33 -0.28 2.55 4.89
CA HIS A 33 0.06 1.55 5.91
C HIS A 33 1.47 1.77 6.48
N GLU A 34 2.45 2.13 5.66
CA GLU A 34 3.80 2.51 6.13
C GLU A 34 3.74 3.74 7.06
N SER A 35 3.00 4.78 6.66
CA SER A 35 2.88 6.04 7.41
C SER A 35 2.28 5.85 8.81
N ILE A 36 1.26 4.99 8.93
CA ILE A 36 0.63 4.66 10.21
C ILE A 36 1.39 3.59 11.03
N GLY A 37 2.52 3.08 10.50
CA GLY A 37 3.34 2.06 11.16
C GLY A 37 2.82 0.62 11.04
N ASP A 38 1.80 0.38 10.20
CA ASP A 38 1.31 -0.96 9.87
C ASP A 38 2.14 -1.60 8.76
N VAL A 39 3.39 -1.91 9.11
CA VAL A 39 4.39 -2.49 8.20
C VAL A 39 3.92 -3.82 7.58
N SER A 40 3.14 -4.61 8.32
CA SER A 40 2.67 -5.91 7.84
C SER A 40 1.73 -5.76 6.65
N SER A 41 0.75 -4.86 6.74
CA SER A 41 -0.17 -4.57 5.64
C SER A 41 0.52 -3.87 4.48
N ALA A 42 1.48 -2.97 4.76
CA ALA A 42 2.28 -2.33 3.71
C ALA A 42 3.03 -3.36 2.86
N LEU A 43 3.68 -4.34 3.49
CA LEU A 43 4.37 -5.43 2.79
C LEU A 43 3.43 -6.29 1.95
N GLN A 44 2.22 -6.56 2.43
CA GLN A 44 1.21 -7.32 1.69
C GLN A 44 0.77 -6.59 0.42
N ASP A 45 0.48 -5.29 0.53
CA ASP A 45 0.09 -4.47 -0.61
C ASP A 45 1.24 -4.30 -1.61
N CYS A 46 2.46 -4.13 -1.13
CA CYS A 46 3.65 -4.13 -1.98
C CYS A 46 3.81 -5.44 -2.75
N GLN A 47 3.65 -6.59 -2.09
CA GLN A 47 3.73 -7.88 -2.77
C GLN A 47 2.65 -8.02 -3.84
N ALA A 48 1.42 -7.62 -3.54
CA ALA A 48 0.32 -7.65 -4.50
C ALA A 48 0.60 -6.74 -5.71
N ALA A 49 1.11 -5.53 -5.49
CA ALA A 49 1.51 -4.61 -6.55
C ALA A 49 2.67 -5.18 -7.39
N LEU A 50 3.71 -5.73 -6.77
CA LEU A 50 4.84 -6.35 -7.47
C LEU A 50 4.47 -7.64 -8.21
N CYS A 51 3.40 -8.34 -7.81
CA CYS A 51 2.84 -9.42 -8.61
C CYS A 51 2.19 -8.91 -9.91
N MET A 52 1.70 -7.66 -9.96
CA MET A 52 1.15 -7.04 -11.16
C MET A 52 2.26 -6.46 -12.06
N ASP A 53 3.21 -5.77 -11.45
CA ASP A 53 4.42 -5.26 -12.13
C ASP A 53 5.65 -5.45 -11.24
N PRO A 54 6.47 -6.49 -11.50
CA PRO A 54 7.68 -6.78 -10.73
C PRO A 54 8.75 -5.69 -10.82
N ASN A 55 8.67 -4.79 -11.82
CA ASN A 55 9.66 -3.75 -12.07
C ASN A 55 9.16 -2.36 -11.64
N HIS A 56 8.03 -2.27 -10.91
CA HIS A 56 7.52 -1.00 -10.44
C HIS A 56 8.43 -0.42 -9.35
N THR A 57 9.27 0.54 -9.73
CA THR A 57 10.34 1.11 -8.90
C THR A 57 9.83 1.63 -7.55
N ASP A 58 8.74 2.41 -7.54
CA ASP A 58 8.22 3.02 -6.30
C ASP A 58 7.77 1.96 -5.29
N THR A 59 7.15 0.88 -5.79
CA THR A 59 6.72 -0.24 -4.92
C THR A 59 7.90 -1.06 -4.44
N LEU A 60 8.94 -1.27 -5.26
CA LEU A 60 10.17 -1.93 -4.83
C LEU A 60 10.86 -1.15 -3.72
N ASP A 61 10.98 0.17 -3.88
CA ASP A 61 11.58 1.04 -2.88
C ASP A 61 10.80 1.01 -1.57
N LEU A 62 9.46 1.08 -1.62
CA LEU A 62 8.62 0.95 -0.44
C LEU A 62 8.75 -0.42 0.21
N TYR A 63 8.71 -1.50 -0.58
CA TYR A 63 8.85 -2.86 -0.08
C TYR A 63 10.18 -3.10 0.63
N ASN A 64 11.27 -2.58 0.08
CA ASN A 64 12.59 -2.70 0.71
C ASN A 64 12.64 -1.89 2.02
N ARG A 65 12.15 -0.65 2.02
CA ARG A 65 12.08 0.18 3.25
C ARG A 65 11.23 -0.45 4.34
N ALA A 66 10.11 -1.08 3.99
CA ALA A 66 9.22 -1.73 4.94
C ALA A 66 9.76 -3.08 5.47
N ARG A 67 10.82 -3.63 4.88
CA ARG A 67 11.42 -4.91 5.31
C ARG A 67 12.61 -4.74 6.24
N ASP A 68 13.29 -3.59 6.18
CA ASP A 68 14.44 -3.23 7.02
C ASP A 68 14.01 -2.76 8.42
#